data_AF-A0A316QCI0-F1
#
_entry.id   AF-A0A316QCI0-F1
#
_cell.length_a   1.000
_cell.length_b   1.000
_cell.length_c   1.000
_cell.angle_alpha   90.00
_cell.angle_beta   90.00
_cell.angle_gamma   90.00
#
_symmetry.space_group_name_H-M   'P 1'
#
loop_
_entity.id
_entity.type
_entity.pdbx_description
1 polymer ?
#
loop_
_entity_poly.entity_id
_entity_poly.type
_entity_poly.pdbx_seq_one_letter_code
_entity_poly.pdbx_strand_id
1 'polypeptide(L)'
;MNKIYRLIGKEGRTTIPFDIRLKMRIGYNSLLSYEMKDENTIILRREKVCDHCSDHGVKEGSILDVVNSLTETEQKALHRYLSIKLSTGKEHR
;
A
#
# COMPACT_ATOMS: atom_id res chain seq x y z
N MET A 1 19.72 -3.38 -17.41
CA MET A 1 20.56 -3.80 -16.27
C MET A 1 21.10 -5.17 -16.60
N ASN A 2 22.42 -5.32 -16.50
CA ASN A 2 23.10 -6.58 -16.81
C ASN A 2 22.76 -7.65 -15.76
N LYS A 3 22.79 -8.92 -16.15
CA LYS A 3 22.64 -10.05 -15.23
C LYS A 3 23.81 -10.03 -14.24
N ILE A 4 23.51 -10.14 -12.95
CA ILE A 4 24.54 -10.26 -11.89
C ILE A 4 24.62 -11.72 -11.49
N TYR A 5 25.77 -12.34 -11.72
CA TYR A 5 26.01 -13.74 -11.35
C TYR A 5 26.61 -13.83 -9.95
N ARG A 6 26.13 -14.79 -9.15
CA ARG A 6 26.66 -15.11 -7.82
C ARG A 6 26.67 -16.63 -7.66
N LEU A 7 27.70 -17.13 -6.98
CA LEU A 7 27.75 -18.51 -6.53
C LEU A 7 26.98 -18.63 -5.22
N ILE A 8 26.20 -19.70 -5.09
CA ILE A 8 25.48 -20.03 -3.86
C ILE A 8 26.44 -20.79 -2.94
N GLY A 9 26.55 -20.35 -1.68
CA GLY A 9 27.36 -21.02 -0.68
C GLY A 9 26.69 -22.30 -0.13
N LYS A 10 27.38 -22.99 0.78
CA LYS A 10 26.89 -24.27 1.36
C LYS A 10 25.50 -24.17 2.01
N GLU A 11 25.15 -23.03 2.59
CA GLU A 11 23.86 -22.81 3.26
C GLU A 11 22.73 -22.42 2.30
N GLY A 12 22.96 -22.37 0.98
CA GLY A 12 21.92 -21.98 0.03
C GLY A 12 21.58 -20.48 0.01
N ARG A 13 22.22 -19.68 0.88
CA ARG A 13 21.98 -18.24 0.99
C ARG A 13 22.63 -17.48 -0.18
N THR A 14 21.89 -16.50 -0.69
CA THR A 14 22.42 -15.51 -1.64
C THR A 14 22.15 -14.10 -1.13
N THR A 15 23.10 -13.20 -1.35
CA THR A 15 22.95 -11.79 -0.98
C THR A 15 22.34 -11.04 -2.15
N ILE A 16 21.25 -10.31 -1.92
CA ILE A 16 20.67 -9.41 -2.91
C ILE A 16 21.67 -8.28 -3.19
N PRO A 17 22.16 -8.13 -4.44
CA PRO A 17 23.11 -7.09 -4.80
C PRO A 17 22.63 -5.69 -4.42
N PHE A 18 23.57 -4.82 -4.04
CA PHE A 18 23.30 -3.47 -3.54
C PHE A 18 22.42 -2.65 -4.50
N ASP A 19 22.71 -2.67 -5.80
CA ASP A 19 21.95 -1.93 -6.81
C ASP A 19 20.47 -2.35 -6.87
N ILE A 20 20.20 -3.65 -6.71
CA ILE A 20 18.83 -4.18 -6.67
C ILE A 20 18.15 -3.75 -5.37
N ARG A 21 18.87 -3.80 -4.24
CA ARG A 21 18.33 -3.34 -2.96
C ARG A 21 17.95 -1.87 -2.98
N LEU A 22 18.76 -1.01 -3.57
CA LEU A 22 18.45 0.42 -3.71
C LEU A 22 17.21 0.62 -4.58
N LYS A 23 17.19 0.00 -5.76
CA LYS A 23 16.09 0.15 -6.72
C LYS A 23 14.76 -0.34 -6.16
N MET A 24 14.76 -1.47 -5.44
CA MET A 24 13.57 -2.09 -4.86
C MET A 24 13.30 -1.64 -3.41
N ARG A 25 14.10 -0.70 -2.88
CA ARG A 25 14.04 -0.20 -1.49
C ARG A 25 14.03 -1.33 -0.44
N ILE A 26 14.85 -2.36 -0.66
CA ILE A 26 15.02 -3.50 0.25
C ILE A 26 16.08 -3.15 1.30
N GLY A 27 15.59 -2.75 2.47
CA GLY A 27 16.38 -2.40 3.64
C GLY A 27 16.61 -3.57 4.59
N TYR A 28 17.29 -3.29 5.69
CA TYR A 28 17.38 -4.21 6.83
C TYR A 28 15.98 -4.58 7.33
N ASN A 29 15.80 -5.82 7.79
CA ASN A 29 14.52 -6.38 8.27
C ASN A 29 13.32 -6.23 7.30
N SER A 30 13.58 -6.08 6.00
CA SER A 30 12.50 -6.15 5.01
C SER A 30 12.00 -7.58 4.89
N LEU A 31 10.67 -7.77 4.88
CA LEU A 31 10.08 -9.06 4.57
C LEU A 31 10.13 -9.34 3.08
N LEU A 32 10.52 -10.56 2.72
CA LEU A 32 10.61 -11.01 1.33
C LEU A 32 9.86 -12.33 1.18
N SER A 33 9.12 -12.47 0.10
CA SER A 33 8.49 -13.72 -0.32
C SER A 33 9.26 -14.31 -1.52
N TYR A 34 9.30 -15.64 -1.58
CA TYR A 34 9.88 -16.40 -2.68
C TYR A 34 8.76 -17.20 -3.34
N GLU A 35 8.61 -17.05 -4.64
CA GLU A 35 7.63 -17.79 -5.44
C GLU A 35 8.36 -18.48 -6.59
N MET A 36 8.07 -19.75 -6.84
CA MET A 36 8.55 -20.41 -8.06
C MET A 36 7.61 -20.06 -9.21
N LYS A 37 8.15 -19.49 -10.29
CA LYS A 37 7.38 -19.20 -11.50
C LYS A 37 7.37 -20.41 -12.43
N ASP A 38 8.54 -21.00 -12.65
CA ASP A 38 8.81 -22.13 -13.54
C ASP A 38 9.93 -22.99 -12.91
N GLU A 39 10.33 -24.11 -13.53
CA GLU A 39 11.35 -25.03 -12.99
C GLU A 39 12.69 -24.37 -12.63
N ASN A 40 13.07 -23.32 -13.36
CA ASN A 40 14.39 -22.67 -13.22
C ASN A 40 14.29 -21.21 -12.76
N THR A 41 13.10 -20.72 -12.41
CA THR A 41 12.87 -19.30 -12.12
C THR A 41 12.21 -19.11 -10.78
N ILE A 42 12.92 -18.45 -9.88
CA ILE A 42 12.35 -17.93 -8.62
C ILE A 42 12.10 -16.42 -8.75
N ILE A 43 10.93 -15.99 -8.29
CA ILE A 43 10.56 -14.59 -8.13
C ILE A 43 10.74 -14.24 -6.67
N LEU A 44 11.48 -13.16 -6.42
CA LEU A 44 11.61 -12.56 -5.10
C LEU A 44 10.76 -11.30 -5.06
N ARG A 45 9.82 -11.21 -4.11
CA ARG A 45 9.03 -9.98 -3.88
C ARG A 45 9.28 -9.42 -2.50
N ARG A 46 9.23 -8.09 -2.40
CA ARG A 46 9.23 -7.39 -1.12
C ARG A 46 7.80 -7.29 -0.63
N GLU A 47 7.54 -7.83 0.54
CA GLU A 47 6.21 -7.82 1.14
C GLU A 47 6.09 -6.71 2.18
N LYS A 48 4.87 -6.21 2.34
CA LYS A 48 4.50 -5.35 3.45
C LYS A 48 3.42 -6.08 4.24
N VAL A 49 3.78 -6.62 5.39
CA VAL A 49 2.77 -7.14 6.32
C VAL A 49 1.94 -5.95 6.79
N CYS A 50 0.64 -6.07 6.67
CA CYS A 50 -0.26 -5.11 7.26
C CYS A 50 -1.47 -5.83 7.83
N ASP A 51 -1.57 -5.81 9.14
CA ASP A 51 -2.79 -6.20 9.84
C ASP A 51 -3.80 -5.06 9.63
N HIS A 52 -4.88 -5.32 8.89
CA HIS A 52 -5.95 -4.36 8.54
C HIS A 52 -5.58 -3.20 7.58
N CYS A 53 -4.70 -3.42 6.61
CA CYS A 53 -4.65 -2.50 5.45
C CYS A 53 -5.84 -2.76 4.54
N SER A 54 -6.97 -2.12 4.80
CA SER A 54 -7.93 -1.84 3.73
C SER A 54 -7.22 -0.99 2.70
N ASP A 55 -7.14 -1.51 1.47
CA ASP A 55 -6.64 -0.79 0.31
C ASP A 55 -7.27 0.60 0.29
N HIS A 56 -6.46 1.64 0.14
CA HIS A 56 -6.92 3.03 0.17
C HIS A 56 -7.66 3.38 -1.13
N GLY A 57 -8.72 2.64 -1.46
CA GLY A 57 -9.92 3.26 -2.01
C GLY A 57 -10.54 4.06 -0.87
N VAL A 58 -10.91 5.31 -1.12
CA VAL A 58 -11.54 6.20 -0.13
C VAL A 58 -12.50 5.39 0.75
N LYS A 59 -12.18 5.26 2.05
CA LYS A 59 -12.96 4.46 2.99
C LYS A 59 -14.32 5.15 3.18
N GLU A 60 -15.28 4.88 2.31
CA GLU A 60 -16.67 5.29 2.49
C GLU A 60 -17.19 4.81 3.85
N GLY A 61 -16.76 3.62 4.29
CA GLY A 61 -17.01 3.12 5.65
C GLY A 61 -16.49 4.06 6.76
N SER A 62 -15.30 4.63 6.61
CA SER A 62 -14.75 5.58 7.60
C SER A 62 -15.53 6.89 7.67
N ILE A 63 -16.19 7.31 6.58
CA ILE A 63 -16.99 8.53 6.56
C ILE A 63 -18.35 8.26 7.19
N LEU A 64 -18.97 7.11 6.91
CA LEU A 64 -20.23 6.71 7.55
C LEU A 64 -20.07 6.57 9.07
N ASP A 65 -18.96 6.01 9.54
CA ASP A 65 -18.66 5.90 10.97
C ASP A 65 -18.58 7.29 11.63
N VAL A 66 -17.94 8.25 10.96
CA VAL A 66 -17.87 9.64 11.43
C VAL A 66 -19.26 10.27 11.47
N VAL A 67 -20.07 10.14 10.41
CA VAL A 67 -21.44 10.67 10.37
C VAL A 67 -22.31 10.07 11.48
N ASN A 68 -22.21 8.76 11.71
CA ASN A 68 -22.99 8.06 12.72
C ASN A 68 -22.56 8.37 14.16
N SER A 69 -21.32 8.84 14.36
CA SER A 69 -20.86 9.30 15.68
C SER A 69 -21.37 10.69 16.08
N LEU A 70 -21.89 11.48 15.13
CA LEU A 70 -22.43 12.81 15.39
C LEU A 70 -23.83 12.74 15.98
N THR A 71 -24.19 13.74 16.78
CA THR A 71 -25.56 13.92 17.27
C THR A 71 -26.50 14.37 16.14
N GLU A 72 -27.82 14.20 16.30
CA GLU A 72 -28.79 14.59 15.26
C GLU A 72 -28.69 16.07 14.85
N THR A 73 -28.34 16.95 15.79
CA THR A 73 -28.17 18.39 15.52
C THR A 73 -26.93 18.64 14.66
N GLU A 74 -25.84 17.96 14.96
CA GLU A 74 -24.59 18.03 14.19
C GLU A 74 -24.74 17.41 12.80
N GLN A 75 -25.45 16.30 12.67
CA GLN A 75 -25.76 15.70 11.36
C GLN A 75 -26.57 16.65 10.47
N LYS A 76 -27.59 17.33 11.02
CA LYS A 76 -28.38 18.34 10.29
C LYS A 76 -27.53 19.54 9.87
N ALA A 77 -26.60 19.98 10.71
CA ALA A 77 -25.67 21.06 10.40
C ALA A 77 -24.69 20.65 9.29
N LEU A 78 -24.11 19.45 9.38
CA LEU A 78 -23.22 18.88 8.38
C LEU A 78 -23.91 18.75 7.03
N HIS A 79 -25.14 18.23 7.00
CA HIS A 79 -25.93 18.12 5.78
C HIS A 79 -26.12 19.49 5.12
N ARG A 80 -26.53 20.52 5.89
CA ARG A 80 -26.71 21.87 5.37
C ARG A 80 -25.41 22.45 4.80
N TYR A 81 -24.30 22.28 5.50
CA TYR A 81 -22.98 22.73 5.04
C TYR A 81 -22.58 22.06 3.72
N LEU A 82 -22.72 20.74 3.62
CA LEU A 82 -22.38 19.98 2.42
C LEU A 82 -23.28 20.34 1.23
N SER A 83 -24.59 20.53 1.44
CA SER A 83 -25.51 20.96 0.38
C SER A 83 -25.10 22.31 -0.22
N ILE A 84 -24.69 23.27 0.62
CA ILE A 84 -24.21 24.57 0.15
C ILE A 84 -22.89 24.41 -0.62
N LYS A 85 -21.91 23.71 -0.04
CA LYS A 85 -20.58 23.52 -0.62
C LYS A 85 -20.60 22.80 -1.98
N LEU A 86 -21.46 21.80 -2.14
CA LEU A 86 -21.61 21.06 -3.40
C LEU A 86 -22.35 21.86 -4.47
N SER A 87 -23.25 22.76 -4.06
CA SER A 87 -23.94 23.67 -4.98
C SER A 87 -23.04 24.80 -5.47
N THR A 88 -22.11 25.27 -4.63
CA THR A 88 -21.17 26.34 -4.98
C THR A 88 -19.88 25.85 -5.66
N GLY A 89 -19.52 24.57 -5.51
CA GLY A 89 -18.29 23.98 -6.04
C GLY A 89 -18.28 23.61 -7.53
N LYS A 90 -19.18 24.16 -8.37
CA LYS A 90 -19.20 23.90 -9.82
C LYS A 90 -18.33 24.86 -10.67
N GLU A 91 -17.66 25.84 -10.06
CA GLU A 91 -16.70 26.72 -10.74
C GLU A 91 -15.26 26.40 -10.32
N HIS A 92 -14.61 25.51 -11.08
CA HIS A 92 -13.21 25.61 -11.53
C HIS A 92 -12.84 24.29 -12.20
N ARG A 93 -13.16 24.22 -13.50
CA ARG A 93 -12.58 23.27 -14.45
C ARG A 93 -11.46 23.96 -15.21
#